data_AF-A0A6G9CMB4-F1
#
_entry.id   AF-A0A6G9CMB4-F1
#
_cell.length_a   1.000
_cell.length_b   1.000
_cell.length_c   1.000
_cell.angle_alpha   90.00
_cell.angle_beta   90.00
_cell.angle_gamma   90.00
#
_symmetry.space_group_name_H-M   'P 1'
#
loop_
_entity.id
_entity.type
_entity.pdbx_description
1 polymer ?
#
loop_
_entity_poly.entity_id
_entity_poly.type
_entity_poly.pdbx_seq_one_letter_code
_entity_poly.pdbx_strand_id
1 'polypeptide(L)'
;MGRYRDATTSNATASGELQVKVARRIEKTLNAAEAPMARLRERETIAGREALDALSAVHRADASVDVLLYELLAAVILGGTSTTEVSREVRISPTLLTRHLPRSLTDLRGRHLRIDRSAPHGWAEATS
;
A
#
# COMPACT_ATOMS: atom_id res chain seq x y z
N MET A 1 -4.03 -24.70 -12.65
CA MET A 1 -3.47 -23.38 -12.29
C MET A 1 -3.61 -22.48 -13.52
N GLY A 2 -4.43 -21.43 -13.44
CA GLY A 2 -4.59 -20.50 -14.57
C GLY A 2 -3.28 -19.77 -14.86
N ARG A 3 -2.89 -19.75 -16.14
CA ARG A 3 -1.67 -19.09 -16.64
C ARG A 3 -1.69 -17.62 -16.19
N TYR A 4 -0.71 -17.18 -15.39
CA TYR A 4 -0.56 -15.77 -15.05
C TYR A 4 -0.51 -14.98 -16.36
N ARG A 5 -1.38 -13.98 -16.50
CA ARG A 5 -1.33 -13.09 -17.66
C ARG A 5 -0.14 -12.16 -17.50
N ASP A 6 0.61 -12.00 -18.58
CA ASP A 6 1.71 -11.04 -18.64
C ASP A 6 1.16 -9.63 -18.48
N ALA A 7 1.90 -8.76 -17.81
CA ALA A 7 1.49 -7.37 -17.60
C ALA A 7 1.44 -6.64 -18.95
N THR A 8 0.34 -5.92 -19.20
CA THR A 8 0.23 -5.02 -20.35
C THR A 8 1.06 -3.76 -20.13
N THR A 9 1.35 -2.99 -21.19
CA THR A 9 1.98 -1.67 -21.06
C THR A 9 1.19 -0.75 -20.13
N SER A 10 -0.15 -0.76 -20.21
CA SER A 10 -1.01 0.00 -19.30
C SER A 10 -0.93 -0.48 -17.85
N ASN A 11 -0.68 -1.77 -17.61
CA ASN A 11 -0.41 -2.25 -16.25
C ASN A 11 0.91 -1.69 -15.71
N ALA A 12 1.97 -1.65 -16.53
CA ALA A 12 3.26 -1.10 -16.13
C ALA A 12 3.17 0.39 -15.80
N THR A 13 2.46 1.18 -16.61
CA THR A 13 2.19 2.61 -16.32
C THR A 13 1.41 2.78 -15.02
N ALA A 14 0.28 2.09 -14.88
CA ALA A 14 -0.54 2.16 -13.66
C ALA A 14 0.25 1.74 -12.41
N SER A 15 1.06 0.68 -12.53
CA SER A 15 1.95 0.21 -11.47
C SER A 15 2.92 1.30 -11.01
N GLY A 16 3.64 1.94 -11.93
CA GLY A 16 4.59 3.00 -11.59
C GLY A 16 3.92 4.19 -10.87
N GLU A 17 2.77 4.65 -11.39
CA GLU A 17 2.03 5.75 -10.77
C GLU A 17 1.51 5.39 -9.38
N LEU A 18 0.96 4.19 -9.22
CA LEU A 18 0.45 3.71 -7.93
C LEU A 18 1.57 3.54 -6.91
N GLN A 19 2.71 2.99 -7.30
CA GLN A 19 3.86 2.86 -6.41
C GLN A 19 4.30 4.22 -5.85
N VAL A 20 4.46 5.23 -6.71
CA VAL A 20 4.81 6.60 -6.28
C VAL A 20 3.73 7.18 -5.36
N LYS A 21 2.45 7.02 -5.71
CA LYS A 21 1.32 7.53 -4.92
C LYS A 21 1.27 6.89 -3.53
N VAL A 22 1.43 5.57 -3.45
CA VAL A 22 1.37 4.82 -2.19
C VAL A 22 2.59 5.13 -1.33
N ALA A 23 3.81 5.19 -1.90
CA ALA A 23 5.02 5.58 -1.17
C ALA A 23 4.88 6.96 -0.50
N ARG A 24 4.35 7.95 -1.24
CA ARG A 24 4.07 9.28 -0.67
C ARG A 24 3.03 9.25 0.45
N ARG A 25 2.03 8.36 0.38
CA ARG A 25 1.03 8.19 1.46
C ARG A 25 1.66 7.56 2.70
N ILE A 26 2.56 6.59 2.54
CA ILE A 26 3.30 5.98 3.65
C ILE A 26 4.12 7.05 4.36
N GLU A 27 4.95 7.79 3.62
CA GLU A 27 5.76 8.88 4.17
C GLU A 27 4.91 9.91 4.92
N LYS A 28 3.82 10.38 4.30
CA LYS A 28 2.90 11.33 4.94
C LYS A 28 2.30 10.78 6.24
N THR A 29 1.98 9.48 6.27
CA THR A 29 1.38 8.83 7.45
C THR A 29 2.39 8.73 8.59
N LEU A 30 3.62 8.34 8.28
CA LEU A 30 4.71 8.27 9.25
C LEU A 30 5.05 9.65 9.83
N ASN A 31 5.19 10.67 8.97
CA ASN A 31 5.48 12.04 9.41
C ASN A 31 4.37 12.61 10.32
N ALA A 32 3.10 12.30 10.03
CA ALA A 32 1.98 12.73 10.87
C ALA A 32 2.00 12.04 12.25
N ALA A 33 2.47 10.79 12.31
CA ALA A 33 2.55 10.00 13.53
C ALA A 33 3.74 10.38 14.42
N GLU A 34 4.82 10.87 13.81
CA GLU A 34 6.01 11.33 14.52
C GLU A 34 5.75 12.62 15.30
N ALA A 35 4.94 13.54 14.74
CA ALA A 35 4.74 14.86 15.33
C ALA A 35 4.25 14.86 16.80
N PRO A 36 3.29 14.03 17.22
CA PRO A 36 2.93 13.90 18.65
C PRO A 36 4.08 13.39 19.52
N MET A 37 4.84 12.40 19.05
CA MET A 37 5.97 11.84 19.80
C MET A 37 7.13 12.84 19.92
N ALA A 38 7.41 13.60 18.86
CA ALA A 38 8.42 14.66 18.86
C ALA A 38 8.12 15.72 19.93
N ARG A 39 6.85 16.15 20.05
CA ARG A 39 6.43 17.11 21.09
C ARG A 39 6.64 16.59 22.51
N LEU A 40 6.53 15.29 22.73
CA LEU A 40 6.77 14.69 24.04
C LEU A 40 8.26 14.64 24.40
N ARG A 41 9.14 14.42 23.40
CA ARG A 41 10.60 14.31 23.60
C ARG A 41 11.24 15.57 24.16
N GLU A 42 10.65 16.73 23.88
CA GLU A 42 11.16 18.04 24.31
C GLU A 42 10.75 18.41 25.74
N ARG A 43 9.98 17.57 26.42
CA ARG A 43 9.39 17.88 27.74
C ARG A 43 10.08 17.16 28.88
N GLU A 44 10.32 17.91 29.95
CA GLU A 44 10.84 17.37 31.22
C GLU A 44 9.79 16.55 31.97
N THR A 45 8.50 16.91 31.84
CA THR A 45 7.37 16.16 32.40
C THR A 45 6.25 16.01 31.38
N ILE A 46 5.66 14.82 31.33
CA ILE A 46 4.59 14.44 30.39
C ILE A 46 3.37 13.99 31.21
N ALA A 47 2.19 14.54 30.92
CA ALA A 47 0.96 14.05 31.54
C ALA A 47 0.56 12.70 30.92
N GLY A 48 0.03 11.79 31.75
CA GLY A 48 -0.35 10.45 31.29
C GLY A 48 -1.34 10.44 30.12
N ARG A 49 -2.25 11.42 30.06
CA ARG A 49 -3.18 11.57 28.94
C ARG A 49 -2.47 11.90 27.62
N GLU A 50 -1.48 12.81 27.66
CA GLU A 50 -0.71 13.22 26.49
C GLU A 50 0.13 12.05 25.95
N ALA A 51 0.69 11.23 26.84
CA ALA A 51 1.39 10.00 26.47
C ALA A 51 0.46 9.01 25.75
N LEU A 52 -0.76 8.80 26.25
CA LEU A 52 -1.74 7.92 25.61
C LEU A 52 -2.20 8.44 24.25
N ASP A 53 -2.41 9.76 24.12
CA ASP A 53 -2.82 10.36 22.85
C ASP A 53 -1.71 10.22 21.79
N ALA A 54 -0.44 10.42 22.16
CA ALA A 54 0.70 10.20 21.26
C ALA A 54 0.86 8.71 20.87
N LEU A 55 0.74 7.79 21.84
CA LEU A 55 0.76 6.35 21.55
C LEU A 55 -0.37 5.94 20.61
N SER A 56 -1.58 6.46 20.83
CA SER A 56 -2.73 6.20 19.96
C SER A 56 -2.49 6.68 18.53
N ALA A 57 -1.84 7.84 18.35
CA ALA A 57 -1.48 8.35 17.03
C ALA A 57 -0.51 7.42 16.29
N VAL A 58 0.55 6.95 16.98
CA VAL A 58 1.52 5.99 16.41
C VAL A 58 0.84 4.67 16.07
N HIS A 59 0.00 4.14 16.97
CA HIS A 59 -0.69 2.87 16.74
C HIS A 59 -1.64 2.92 15.54
N ARG A 60 -2.38 4.02 15.34
CA ARG A 60 -3.23 4.21 14.16
C ARG A 60 -2.41 4.32 12.87
N ALA A 61 -1.26 4.98 12.94
CA ALA A 61 -0.37 5.11 11.80
C ALA A 61 0.24 3.76 11.40
N ASP A 62 0.66 2.96 12.36
CA ASP A 62 1.16 1.60 12.14
C ASP A 62 0.13 0.74 11.38
N ALA A 63 -1.11 0.68 11.87
CA ALA A 63 -2.20 -0.01 11.19
C ALA A 63 -2.49 0.53 9.77
N SER A 64 -2.33 1.84 9.57
CA SER A 64 -2.52 2.46 8.25
C SER A 64 -1.38 2.15 7.30
N VAL A 65 -0.14 2.15 7.79
CA VAL A 65 1.06 1.80 7.02
C VAL A 65 0.99 0.35 6.59
N ASP A 66 0.57 -0.57 7.46
CA ASP A 66 0.37 -1.98 7.10
C ASP A 66 -0.54 -2.16 5.89
N VAL A 67 -1.68 -1.46 5.85
CA VAL A 67 -2.60 -1.49 4.69
C VAL A 67 -1.90 -0.93 3.44
N LEU A 68 -1.20 0.19 3.58
CA LEU A 68 -0.48 0.82 2.47
C LEU A 68 0.67 -0.05 1.93
N LEU A 69 1.33 -0.84 2.79
CA LEU A 69 2.34 -1.80 2.36
C LEU A 69 1.72 -2.86 1.45
N TYR A 70 0.56 -3.43 1.80
CA TYR A 70 -0.14 -4.36 0.90
C TYR A 70 -0.65 -3.70 -0.38
N GLU A 71 -1.09 -2.44 -0.34
CA GLU A 71 -1.41 -1.67 -1.56
C GLU A 71 -0.17 -1.53 -2.47
N LEU A 72 0.99 -1.24 -1.90
CA LEU A 72 2.25 -1.11 -2.64
C LEU A 72 2.65 -2.44 -3.29
N LEU A 73 2.54 -3.55 -2.55
CA LEU A 73 2.81 -4.89 -3.07
C LEU A 73 1.86 -5.26 -4.21
N ALA A 74 0.58 -4.91 -4.11
CA ALA A 74 -0.37 -5.13 -5.18
C ALA A 74 -0.06 -4.29 -6.43
N ALA A 75 0.42 -3.06 -6.26
CA ALA A 75 0.89 -2.24 -7.38
C ALA A 75 2.11 -2.88 -8.07
N VAL A 76 3.05 -3.45 -7.32
CA VAL A 76 4.21 -4.19 -7.88
C VAL A 76 3.74 -5.42 -8.67
N ILE A 77 2.81 -6.20 -8.12
CA ILE A 77 2.24 -7.39 -8.79
C ILE A 77 1.48 -7.01 -10.07
N LEU A 78 0.76 -5.88 -10.05
CA LEU A 78 0.09 -5.33 -11.24
C LEU A 78 1.09 -5.09 -12.37
N GLY A 79 2.29 -4.58 -12.04
CA GLY A 79 3.37 -4.32 -12.99
C GLY A 79 4.03 -5.57 -13.58
N GLY A 80 3.72 -6.76 -13.08
CA GLY A 80 4.16 -8.03 -13.65
C GLY A 80 4.94 -8.94 -12.71
N THR A 81 5.46 -8.42 -11.60
CA THR A 81 6.15 -9.23 -10.58
C THR A 81 5.23 -10.33 -10.06
N SER A 82 5.73 -11.54 -9.90
CA SER A 82 4.91 -12.65 -9.41
C SER A 82 4.68 -12.56 -7.90
N THR A 83 3.55 -13.06 -7.41
CA THR A 83 3.29 -13.14 -5.95
C THR A 83 4.34 -13.98 -5.24
N THR A 84 4.89 -15.01 -5.90
CA THR A 84 5.98 -15.84 -5.35
C THR A 84 7.27 -15.06 -5.16
N GLU A 85 7.63 -14.23 -6.14
CA GLU A 85 8.81 -13.38 -6.06
C GLU A 85 8.66 -12.31 -4.98
N VAL A 86 7.50 -11.64 -4.93
CA VAL A 86 7.16 -10.70 -3.85
C VAL A 86 7.25 -11.39 -2.49
N SER A 87 6.61 -12.56 -2.33
CA SER A 87 6.64 -13.35 -1.10
C SER A 87 8.06 -13.66 -0.62
N ARG A 88 8.95 -14.02 -1.55
CA ARG A 88 10.36 -14.30 -1.26
C ARG A 88 11.09 -13.05 -0.78
N GLU A 89 10.88 -11.92 -1.45
CA GLU A 89 11.60 -10.68 -1.19
C GLU A 89 11.19 -10.06 0.16
N VAL A 90 9.88 -9.92 0.41
CA VAL A 90 9.38 -9.29 1.64
C VAL A 90 9.22 -10.26 2.80
N ARG A 91 9.53 -11.55 2.59
CA ARG A 91 9.42 -12.63 3.60
C ARG A 91 8.04 -12.75 4.24
N ILE A 92 6.99 -12.48 3.46
CA ILE A 92 5.59 -12.67 3.84
C ILE A 92 5.08 -13.95 3.19
N SER A 93 4.37 -14.79 3.93
CA SER A 93 3.84 -16.04 3.37
C SER A 93 2.85 -15.77 2.21
N PRO A 94 2.80 -16.64 1.19
CA PRO A 94 1.88 -16.46 0.06
C PRO A 94 0.41 -16.39 0.48
N THR A 95 0.04 -17.16 1.52
CA THR A 95 -1.32 -17.16 2.10
C THR A 95 -1.66 -15.81 2.72
N LEU A 96 -0.73 -15.20 3.45
CA LEU A 96 -0.96 -13.90 4.06
C LEU A 96 -1.03 -12.82 2.98
N LEU A 97 -0.15 -12.85 1.97
CA LEU A 97 -0.24 -11.95 0.81
C LEU A 97 -1.60 -12.04 0.12
N THR A 98 -2.02 -13.24 -0.30
CA THR A 98 -3.31 -13.40 -1.01
C THR A 98 -4.53 -12.98 -0.20
N ARG A 99 -4.46 -13.04 1.14
CA ARG A 99 -5.53 -12.57 2.03
C ARG A 99 -5.62 -11.05 2.10
N HIS A 100 -4.49 -10.36 2.07
CA HIS A 100 -4.41 -8.91 2.33
C HIS A 100 -4.24 -8.06 1.07
N LEU A 101 -3.82 -8.64 -0.06
CA LEU A 101 -3.68 -7.91 -1.31
C LEU A 101 -5.04 -7.39 -1.80
N PRO A 102 -5.16 -6.10 -2.16
CA PRO A 102 -6.39 -5.54 -2.69
C PRO A 102 -6.74 -6.14 -4.06
N ARG A 103 -7.87 -6.86 -4.12
CA ARG A 103 -8.38 -7.49 -5.35
C ARG A 103 -8.63 -6.50 -6.48
N SER A 104 -9.01 -5.27 -6.15
CA SER A 104 -9.20 -4.18 -7.11
C SER A 104 -7.96 -3.84 -7.92
N LEU A 105 -6.76 -4.28 -7.50
CA LEU A 105 -5.52 -4.15 -8.27
C LEU A 105 -5.07 -5.50 -8.84
N THR A 106 -5.06 -6.56 -8.05
CA THR A 106 -4.56 -7.87 -8.52
C THR A 106 -5.38 -8.45 -9.66
N ASP A 107 -6.70 -8.19 -9.67
CA ASP A 107 -7.61 -8.70 -10.70
C ASP A 107 -7.46 -7.96 -12.05
N LEU A 108 -6.82 -6.79 -12.03
CA LEU A 108 -6.52 -5.96 -13.21
C LEU A 108 -5.26 -6.42 -13.96
N ARG A 109 -4.45 -7.31 -13.37
CA ARG A 109 -3.22 -7.80 -14.00
C ARG A 109 -3.50 -8.46 -15.34
N GLY A 110 -2.75 -8.03 -16.36
CA GLY A 110 -2.86 -8.55 -17.72
C GLY A 110 -4.13 -8.10 -18.44
N ARG A 111 -4.85 -7.11 -17.92
CA ARG A 111 -5.92 -6.39 -18.61
C ARG A 111 -5.39 -5.04 -19.09
N HIS A 112 -5.93 -4.54 -20.20
CA HIS A 112 -5.69 -3.17 -20.61
C HIS A 112 -6.45 -2.23 -19.68
N LEU A 113 -5.80 -1.16 -19.23
CA LEU A 113 -6.36 -0.24 -18.24
C LEU A 113 -6.59 1.14 -18.80
N ARG A 114 -7.61 1.81 -18.26
CA ARG A 114 -7.87 3.25 -18.44
C ARG A 114 -7.92 3.93 -17.08
N ILE A 115 -7.63 5.22 -17.06
CA ILE A 115 -7.84 6.05 -15.88
C ILE A 115 -9.34 6.14 -15.60
N ASP A 116 -9.72 5.88 -14.36
CA ASP A 116 -11.09 6.00 -13.87
C ASP A 116 -11.08 6.53 -12.44
N ARG A 117 -11.44 7.80 -12.25
CA ARG A 117 -11.44 8.45 -10.93
C ARG A 117 -12.48 7.90 -9.97
N SER A 118 -13.48 7.18 -10.47
CA SER A 118 -14.48 6.51 -9.63
C SER A 118 -13.99 5.15 -9.11
N ALA A 119 -12.95 4.58 -9.72
CA ALA A 119 -12.37 3.32 -9.27
C ALA A 119 -11.54 3.51 -8.00
N PRO A 120 -11.50 2.52 -7.08
CA PRO A 120 -10.81 2.66 -5.78
C PRO A 120 -9.34 3.12 -5.87
N HIS A 121 -8.66 2.77 -6.96
CA HIS A 121 -7.25 3.10 -7.19
C HIS A 121 -7.03 4.05 -8.38
N GLY A 122 -8.10 4.60 -8.98
CA GLY A 122 -7.98 5.49 -10.13
C GLY A 122 -7.82 4.78 -11.48
N TRP A 123 -7.90 3.44 -11.50
CA TRP A 123 -7.70 2.61 -12.69
C TRP A 123 -8.80 1.56 -12.79
N ALA A 124 -9.29 1.35 -14.00
CA ALA A 124 -10.27 0.31 -14.34
C ALA A 124 -9.87 -0.39 -15.64
N GLU A 125 -10.43 -1.56 -15.88
CA GLU A 125 -10.30 -2.22 -17.19
C GLU A 125 -10.89 -1.34 -18.30
N ALA A 126 -10.13 -1.20 -19.39
CA ALA A 126 -10.63 -0.64 -20.62
C ALA A 126 -11.56 -1.69 -21.27
N THR A 127 -12.86 -1.52 -21.09
CA THR A 127 -13.87 -2.34 -21.79
C THR A 127 -13.89 -1.88 -23.24
N SER A 128 -13.62 -2.80 -24.16
CA SER A 128 -13.71 -2.59 -25.61
C SER A 128 -15.12 -2.24 -26.06
#